data_AF-A0A8E0ILM9-F1
#
_entry.id   AF-A0A8E0ILM9-F1
#
_cell.length_a   1.000
_cell.length_b   1.000
_cell.length_c   1.000
_cell.angle_alpha   90.00
_cell.angle_beta   90.00
_cell.angle_gamma   90.00
#
_symmetry.space_group_name_H-M   'P 1'
#
loop_
_entity.id
_entity.type
_entity.pdbx_description
1 polymer ?
#
loop_
_entity_poly.entity_id
_entity_poly.type
_entity_poly.pdbx_seq_one_letter_code
_entity_poly.pdbx_strand_id
1 'polypeptide(L)'
;MREQFPFFRAHPELVYLDTAATSQKPQALLDAIQNYYVNDNANVHRGLYKLAYDTTEAYENVRQQVAGFLGAASADEIIFTRGTTDSLN
;
A
#
# COMPACT_ATOMS: atom_id res chain seq x y z
N MET A 1 -7.46 18.19 5.33
CA MET A 1 -6.52 17.04 5.48
C MET A 1 -6.93 16.09 6.62
N ARG A 2 -7.13 16.57 7.87
CA ARG A 2 -7.57 15.71 9.01
C ARG A 2 -8.84 14.90 8.72
N GLU A 3 -9.81 15.49 8.02
CA GLU A 3 -11.07 14.84 7.63
C GLU A 3 -10.90 13.60 6.75
N GLN A 4 -9.77 13.44 6.04
CA GLN A 4 -9.49 12.28 5.22
C GLN A 4 -9.13 11.04 6.05
N PHE A 5 -8.91 11.19 7.36
CA PHE A 5 -8.52 10.12 8.26
C PHE A 5 -9.70 9.75 9.17
N PRO A 6 -10.38 8.61 8.93
CA PRO A 6 -11.56 8.22 9.69
C PRO A 6 -11.29 8.08 11.20
N PHE A 7 -10.06 7.70 11.55
CA PHE A 7 -9.58 7.61 12.94
C PHE A 7 -9.87 8.88 13.75
N PHE A 8 -9.60 10.07 13.18
CA PHE A 8 -9.86 11.33 13.89
C PHE A 8 -11.33 11.72 13.92
N ARG A 9 -12.18 11.18 13.04
CA ARG A 9 -13.64 11.34 13.14
C ARG A 9 -14.21 10.46 14.24
N ALA A 10 -13.68 9.26 14.42
CA ALA A 10 -14.04 8.36 15.52
C ALA A 10 -13.53 8.86 16.89
N HIS A 11 -12.46 9.65 16.91
CA HIS A 11 -11.83 10.20 18.11
C HIS A 11 -11.61 11.72 17.98
N PRO A 12 -12.67 12.54 18.00
CA PRO A 12 -12.59 13.97 17.67
C PRO A 12 -11.65 14.77 18.59
N GLU A 13 -11.69 14.48 19.89
CA GLU A 13 -10.88 15.15 20.92
C GLU A 13 -9.44 14.62 21.02
N LEU A 14 -9.10 13.56 20.28
CA LEU A 14 -7.78 12.94 20.39
C LEU A 14 -6.72 13.78 19.67
N VAL A 15 -5.68 14.10 20.43
CA VAL A 15 -4.41 14.67 19.94
C VAL A 15 -3.41 13.52 19.84
N TYR A 16 -3.13 13.07 18.62
CA TYR A 16 -2.21 11.95 18.36
C TYR A 16 -0.84 12.50 17.95
N LEU A 17 0.14 12.42 18.87
CA LEU A 17 1.52 12.88 18.67
C LEU A 17 2.54 11.73 18.68
N ASP A 18 2.12 10.55 18.22
CA ASP A 18 2.94 9.32 18.20
C ASP A 18 3.12 8.75 16.78
N THR A 19 3.07 9.62 15.77
CA THR A 19 3.20 9.23 14.34
C THR A 19 4.55 8.59 14.02
N ALA A 20 5.58 8.85 14.84
CA ALA A 20 6.89 8.23 14.70
C ALA A 20 6.87 6.71 14.98
N ALA A 21 5.97 6.25 15.84
CA ALA A 21 5.74 4.82 16.06
C ALA A 21 4.90 4.21 14.92
N THR A 22 3.79 4.86 14.55
CA THR A 22 2.99 4.50 13.37
C THR A 22 2.05 5.62 12.92
N SER A 23 1.80 5.74 11.62
CA SER A 23 0.86 6.72 11.08
C SER A 23 -0.58 6.21 11.01
N GLN A 24 -1.54 7.11 11.26
CA GLN A 24 -2.95 6.85 10.96
C GLN A 24 -3.18 6.73 9.45
N LYS A 25 -4.21 5.99 9.04
CA LYS A 25 -4.45 5.70 7.62
C LYS A 25 -5.59 6.57 7.05
N PRO A 26 -5.41 7.19 5.88
CA PRO A 26 -6.49 7.93 5.22
C PRO A 26 -7.50 6.96 4.62
N GLN A 27 -8.74 7.43 4.41
CA GLN A 27 -9.85 6.65 3.85
C GLN A 27 -9.47 6.00 2.51
N ALA A 28 -8.80 6.74 1.62
CA ALA A 28 -8.39 6.24 0.31
C ALA A 28 -7.49 4.99 0.40
N LEU A 29 -6.64 4.88 1.42
CA LEU A 29 -5.81 3.69 1.64
C LEU A 29 -6.67 2.50 2.09
N LEU A 30 -7.61 2.74 3.00
CA LEU A 30 -8.52 1.71 3.49
C LEU A 30 -9.41 1.17 2.37
N ASP A 31 -9.94 2.06 1.53
CA ASP A 31 -10.78 1.71 0.39
C ASP A 31 -9.99 0.89 -0.64
N ALA A 32 -8.73 1.25 -0.92
CA ALA A 32 -7.88 0.50 -1.84
C ALA A 32 -7.61 -0.94 -1.34
N ILE A 33 -7.31 -1.10 -0.05
CA ILE A 33 -7.12 -2.43 0.56
C ILE A 33 -8.42 -3.23 0.48
N GLN A 34 -9.55 -2.62 0.84
CA GLN A 34 -10.85 -3.29 0.79
C GLN A 34 -11.20 -3.69 -0.64
N ASN A 35 -11.02 -2.79 -1.61
CA ASN A 35 -11.27 -3.07 -3.02
C ASN A 35 -10.45 -4.26 -3.50
N TYR A 36 -9.16 -4.30 -3.19
CA TYR A 36 -8.30 -5.43 -3.54
C TYR A 36 -8.84 -6.76 -3.00
N TYR A 37 -9.20 -6.82 -1.72
CA TYR A 37 -9.67 -8.07 -1.13
C TYR A 37 -11.06 -8.49 -1.61
N VAL A 38 -11.93 -7.54 -1.96
CA VAL A 38 -13.29 -7.82 -2.42
C VAL A 38 -13.32 -8.17 -3.91
N ASN A 39 -12.52 -7.49 -4.73
CA ASN A 39 -12.63 -7.54 -6.19
C ASN A 39 -11.42 -8.20 -6.88
N ASP A 40 -10.22 -8.07 -6.32
CA ASP A 40 -8.97 -8.32 -7.06
C ASP A 40 -8.11 -9.45 -6.46
N ASN A 41 -8.51 -10.11 -5.37
CA ASN A 41 -7.63 -11.03 -4.66
C ASN A 41 -7.26 -12.27 -5.50
N ALA A 42 -6.01 -12.34 -5.95
CA ALA A 42 -5.45 -13.51 -6.63
C ALA A 42 -3.93 -13.64 -6.38
N ASN A 43 -3.39 -14.84 -6.62
CA ASN A 43 -1.95 -15.07 -6.52
C ASN A 43 -1.23 -14.40 -7.70
N VAL A 44 -0.46 -13.37 -7.39
CA VAL A 44 0.41 -12.65 -8.33
C VAL A 44 1.45 -13.61 -8.95
N HIS A 45 1.73 -13.43 -10.24
CA HIS A 45 2.65 -14.22 -11.07
C HIS A 45 2.35 -15.73 -11.19
N ARG A 46 1.25 -16.24 -10.62
CA ARG A 46 0.95 -17.69 -10.55
C ARG A 46 -0.43 -18.08 -11.07
N GLY A 47 -0.98 -17.38 -12.06
CA GLY A 47 -2.27 -17.73 -12.66
C GLY A 47 -2.33 -17.54 -14.17
N LEU A 48 -3.04 -18.45 -14.83
CA LEU A 48 -3.37 -18.41 -16.27
C LEU A 48 -4.75 -17.78 -16.54
N TYR A 49 -5.42 -17.28 -15.51
CA TYR A 49 -6.76 -16.69 -15.59
C TYR A 49 -6.70 -15.17 -15.44
N LYS A 50 -7.70 -14.49 -16.02
CA LYS A 50 -7.74 -13.03 -16.13
C LYS A 50 -7.46 -12.30 -14.82
N LEU A 51 -8.11 -12.70 -13.73
CA LEU A 51 -7.95 -12.05 -12.43
C LEU A 51 -6.50 -12.09 -11.92
N ALA A 52 -5.78 -13.21 -12.09
CA ALA A 52 -4.38 -13.29 -11.70
C ALA A 52 -3.46 -12.42 -12.56
N TYR A 53 -3.77 -12.26 -13.85
CA TYR A 53 -3.06 -11.35 -14.74
C TYR A 53 -3.27 -9.90 -14.31
N ASP A 54 -4.53 -9.49 -14.15
CA ASP A 54 -4.90 -8.12 -13.76
C ASP A 54 -4.29 -7.75 -12.38
N THR A 55 -4.28 -8.71 -11.43
CA THR A 55 -3.63 -8.56 -10.11
C THR A 55 -2.12 -8.39 -10.22
N THR A 56 -1.50 -9.14 -11.14
CA THR A 56 -0.05 -9.06 -11.39
C THR A 56 0.33 -7.71 -11.99
N GLU A 57 -0.43 -7.25 -12.97
CA GLU A 57 -0.23 -5.93 -13.57
C GLU A 57 -0.35 -4.83 -12.51
N ALA A 58 -1.40 -4.85 -11.68
CA ALA A 58 -1.57 -3.88 -10.61
C ALA A 58 -0.40 -3.87 -9.62
N TYR A 59 0.11 -5.04 -9.23
CA TYR A 59 1.25 -5.18 -8.33
C TYR A 59 2.54 -4.57 -8.91
N GLU A 60 2.84 -4.87 -10.18
CA GLU A 60 4.02 -4.32 -10.85
C GLU A 60 3.89 -2.81 -11.13
N ASN A 61 2.68 -2.32 -11.38
CA ASN A 61 2.43 -0.88 -11.53
C ASN A 61 2.73 -0.13 -10.23
N VAL A 62 2.40 -0.70 -9.07
CA VAL A 62 2.79 -0.15 -7.76
C VAL A 62 4.32 -0.12 -7.60
N ARG A 63 5.04 -1.15 -8.07
CA ARG A 63 6.51 -1.15 -8.06
C ARG A 63 7.08 0.03 -8.85
N GLN A 64 6.53 0.31 -10.04
CA GLN A 64 6.93 1.46 -10.85
C GLN A 64 6.63 2.79 -10.16
N GLN A 65 5.47 2.92 -9.51
CA GLN A 65 5.12 4.11 -8.74
C GLN A 65 6.10 4.34 -7.57
N VAL A 66 6.50 3.28 -6.86
CA VAL A 66 7.49 3.37 -5.78
C VAL A 66 8.86 3.77 -6.32
N ALA A 67 9.28 3.22 -7.47
CA ALA A 67 10.52 3.63 -8.13
C ALA A 67 10.53 5.12 -8.44
N GLY A 68 9.43 5.65 -9.02
CA GLY A 68 9.28 7.08 -9.28
C GLY A 68 9.26 7.93 -8.01
N PHE A 69 8.60 7.46 -6.94
CA PHE A 69 8.58 8.15 -5.64
C PHE A 69 9.97 8.25 -5.00
N LEU A 70 10.78 7.20 -5.13
CA LEU A 70 12.14 7.16 -4.59
C LEU A 70 13.21 7.73 -5.53
N GLY A 71 12.88 7.99 -6.79
CA GLY A 71 13.83 8.42 -7.81
C GLY A 71 14.81 7.32 -8.25
N ALA A 72 14.40 6.05 -8.16
CA ALA A 72 15.20 4.91 -8.63
C ALA A 72 15.31 4.91 -10.17
N ALA A 73 16.38 4.34 -10.70
CA ALA A 73 16.61 4.28 -12.15
C ALA A 73 15.72 3.23 -12.83
N SER A 74 15.34 2.18 -12.09
CA SER A 74 14.42 1.14 -12.56
C SER A 74 13.50 0.65 -11.44
N ALA A 75 12.32 0.15 -11.82
CA ALA A 75 11.44 -0.60 -10.91
C ALA A 75 12.10 -1.89 -10.41
N ASP A 76 13.04 -2.47 -11.17
CA ASP A 76 13.77 -3.68 -10.78
C ASP A 76 14.67 -3.47 -9.55
N GLU A 77 14.99 -2.21 -9.20
CA GLU A 77 15.74 -1.85 -7.99
C GLU A 77 14.85 -1.86 -6.74
N ILE A 78 13.53 -2.01 -6.90
CA ILE A 78 12.56 -1.97 -5.81
C ILE A 78 12.21 -3.37 -5.37
N ILE A 79 12.63 -3.76 -4.15
CA ILE A 79 12.27 -5.03 -3.52
C ILE A 79 11.25 -4.77 -2.41
N PHE A 80 10.07 -5.39 -2.53
CA PHE A 80 9.07 -5.33 -1.48
C PHE A 80 9.42 -6.28 -0.34
N THR A 81 9.58 -5.72 0.85
CA THR A 81 9.77 -6.46 2.10
C THR A 81 8.64 -6.13 3.07
N ARG A 82 8.61 -6.77 4.24
CA ARG A 82 7.61 -6.48 5.28
C ARG A 82 7.83 -5.12 5.95
N GLY A 83 9.05 -4.60 5.92
CA GLY A 83 9.43 -3.35 6.59
C GLY A 83 10.94 -3.13 6.61
N THR A 84 11.37 -2.02 7.23
CA THR A 84 12.78 -1.61 7.23
C THR A 84 13.72 -2.64 7.85
N THR A 85 13.34 -3.26 8.98
CA THR A 85 14.17 -4.28 9.63
C THR A 85 14.42 -5.48 8.72
N ASP A 86 13.37 -6.01 8.07
CA ASP A 86 13.50 -7.12 7.13
C ASP A 86 14.27 -6.73 5.86
N SER A 87 14.39 -5.44 5.55
CA SER A 87 15.19 -4.95 4.41
C SER A 87 16.68 -4.85 4.71
N LEU A 88 17.05 -4.87 6.00
CA LEU A 88 18.45 -4.82 6.44
C LEU A 88 19.07 -6.21 6.64
N ASN A 89 18.27 -7.28 6.63
CA ASN A 89 18.70 -8.66 6.86
C ASN A 89 18.63 -9.50 5.58
#